data_AF-V8N5V8-F1
#
_entry.id   AF-V8N5V8-F1
#
_cell.length_a   1.000
_cell.length_b   1.000
_cell.length_c   1.000
_cell.angle_alpha   90.00
_cell.angle_beta   90.00
_cell.angle_gamma   90.00
#
_symmetry.space_group_name_H-M   'P 1'
#
loop_
_entity.id
_entity.type
_entity.pdbx_description
1 polymer ?
#
loop_
_entity_poly.entity_id
_entity_poly.type
_entity_poly.pdbx_seq_one_letter_code
_entity_poly.pdbx_strand_id
1 'polypeptide(L)'
;MPSGIIFSNGHIWKWQRHIGIIFLWKLGLGKKSIEHQIEDAAQTLVEIFRQTKGQPFDPSFPVLNAVSKVICSLNFGHPFAPGDENFQKLMQALETVVKITGDYFHQLYNVFP
;
A
#
# COMPACT_ATOMS: atom_id res chain seq x y z
N MET A 1 -2.77 -9.15 -23.88
CA MET A 1 -3.31 -7.79 -23.61
C MET A 1 -2.92 -7.44 -22.19
N PRO A 2 -2.25 -6.31 -21.94
CA PRO A 2 -1.96 -5.93 -20.57
C PRO A 2 -3.27 -5.59 -19.85
N SER A 3 -3.44 -6.14 -18.64
CA SER A 3 -4.68 -6.11 -17.87
C SER A 3 -4.52 -5.30 -16.59
N GLY A 4 -5.63 -4.74 -16.11
CA GLY A 4 -5.65 -3.95 -14.88
C GLY A 4 -5.21 -2.50 -15.11
N ILE A 5 -5.35 -1.67 -14.07
CA ILE A 5 -5.18 -0.22 -14.19
C ILE A 5 -3.71 0.18 -14.45
N ILE A 6 -2.73 -0.58 -13.95
CA ILE A 6 -1.31 -0.20 -14.05
C ILE A 6 -0.76 -0.47 -15.44
N PHE A 7 -1.13 -1.60 -16.06
CA PHE A 7 -0.51 -2.05 -17.30
C PHE A 7 -1.38 -1.82 -18.55
N SER A 8 -2.69 -1.67 -18.40
CA SER A 8 -3.58 -1.43 -19.54
C SER A 8 -3.44 -0.01 -20.11
N ASN A 9 -3.88 0.16 -21.36
CA ASN A 9 -3.83 1.44 -22.08
C ASN A 9 -5.16 1.75 -22.80
N GLY A 10 -5.28 2.98 -23.29
CA GLY A 10 -6.41 3.41 -24.13
C GLY A 10 -7.77 3.36 -23.42
N HIS A 11 -8.79 2.89 -24.13
CA HIS A 11 -10.16 2.82 -23.60
C HIS A 11 -10.31 1.84 -22.42
N ILE A 12 -9.57 0.72 -22.44
CA ILE A 12 -9.62 -0.29 -21.37
C ILE A 12 -9.14 0.32 -20.05
N TRP A 13 -8.00 1.03 -20.08
CA TRP A 13 -7.48 1.75 -18.91
C TRP A 13 -8.46 2.77 -18.36
N LYS A 14 -9.03 3.63 -19.24
CA LYS A 14 -9.99 4.66 -18.82
C LYS A 14 -11.19 4.05 -18.10
N TRP A 15 -11.74 2.97 -18.67
CA TRP A 15 -12.89 2.28 -18.12
C TRP A 15 -12.58 1.57 -16.79
N GLN A 16 -11.48 0.82 -16.71
CA GLN A 16 -11.06 0.14 -15.48
C GLN A 16 -10.75 1.13 -14.35
N ARG A 17 -10.09 2.25 -14.66
CA ARG A 17 -9.83 3.33 -13.70
C ARG A 17 -11.13 3.94 -13.17
N HIS A 18 -12.08 4.23 -14.05
CA HIS A 18 -13.36 4.82 -13.66
C HIS A 18 -14.13 3.90 -12.71
N ILE A 19 -14.25 2.62 -13.06
CA ILE A 19 -14.93 1.63 -12.21
C ILE A 19 -14.18 1.43 -10.89
N GLY A 20 -12.86 1.35 -10.91
CA GLY A 20 -12.04 1.21 -9.70
C GLY A 20 -12.26 2.33 -8.70
N ILE A 21 -12.29 3.59 -9.16
CA ILE A 21 -12.55 4.76 -8.30
C ILE A 21 -13.95 4.70 -7.68
N ILE A 22 -14.97 4.38 -8.48
CA ILE A 22 -16.35 4.25 -7.98
C ILE A 22 -16.43 3.14 -6.93
N PHE A 23 -15.76 2.01 -7.16
CA PHE A 23 -15.74 0.90 -6.22
C PHE A 23 -15.07 1.29 -4.91
N LEU A 24 -13.92 1.97 -4.95
CA LEU A 24 -13.24 2.47 -3.74
C LEU A 24 -14.14 3.41 -2.93
N TRP A 25 -14.84 4.35 -3.57
CA TRP A 25 -15.80 5.22 -2.89
C TRP A 25 -16.95 4.43 -2.25
N LYS A 26 -17.47 3.41 -2.94
CA LYS A 26 -18.52 2.53 -2.40
C LYS A 26 -18.04 1.76 -1.17
N LEU A 27 -16.81 1.23 -1.20
CA LEU A 27 -16.17 0.55 -0.07
C LEU A 27 -15.92 1.47 1.14
N GLY A 28 -16.01 2.78 0.96
CA GLY A 28 -15.90 3.74 2.06
C GLY A 28 -14.59 4.51 2.08
N LEU A 29 -13.87 4.55 0.96
CA LEU A 29 -12.83 5.57 0.77
C LEU A 29 -13.46 6.97 0.97
N GLY A 30 -12.93 7.74 1.92
CA GLY A 30 -13.46 9.05 2.30
C GLY A 30 -14.58 9.03 3.36
N LYS A 31 -14.93 7.86 3.92
CA LYS A 31 -15.82 7.76 5.09
C LYS A 31 -15.01 7.71 6.38
N LYS A 32 -15.60 8.10 7.52
CA LYS A 32 -14.97 7.98 8.85
C LYS A 32 -14.50 6.56 9.20
N SER A 33 -15.07 5.53 8.58
CA SER A 33 -14.67 4.14 8.82
C SER A 33 -13.24 3.82 8.37
N ILE A 34 -12.72 4.47 7.32
CA ILE A 34 -11.32 4.29 6.92
C ILE A 34 -10.37 5.18 7.75
N GLU A 35 -10.87 6.31 8.25
CA GLU A 35 -10.11 7.23 9.10
C GLU A 35 -9.59 6.53 10.36
N HIS A 36 -10.46 5.78 11.07
CA HIS A 36 -10.04 4.98 12.23
C HIS A 36 -8.97 3.94 11.88
N GLN A 37 -9.06 3.29 10.71
CA GLN A 37 -8.06 2.30 10.28
C GLN A 37 -6.71 2.97 9.98
N ILE A 38 -6.73 4.17 9.39
CA ILE A 38 -5.54 4.97 9.14
C ILE A 38 -4.92 5.43 10.48
N GLU A 39 -5.75 5.87 11.42
CA GLU A 39 -5.32 6.29 12.75
C GLU A 39 -4.67 5.13 13.51
N ASP A 40 -5.30 3.96 13.56
CA ASP A 40 -4.74 2.75 14.20
C ASP A 40 -3.41 2.34 13.58
N ALA A 41 -3.31 2.39 12.24
CA ALA A 41 -2.06 2.11 11.53
C ALA A 41 -0.97 3.13 11.84
N ALA A 42 -1.32 4.42 11.95
CA ALA A 42 -0.39 5.48 12.32
C ALA A 42 0.08 5.34 13.78
N GLN A 43 -0.81 5.03 14.71
CA GLN A 43 -0.45 4.77 16.12
C GLN A 43 0.50 3.58 16.23
N THR A 44 0.25 2.51 15.46
CA THR A 44 1.16 1.36 15.37
C THR A 44 2.55 1.77 14.87
N LEU A 45 2.63 2.61 13.83
CA LEU A 45 3.91 3.13 13.32
C LEU A 45 4.65 3.98 14.36
N VAL A 46 3.93 4.85 15.07
CA VAL A 46 4.51 5.68 16.14
C VAL A 46 5.14 4.82 17.23
N GLU A 47 4.48 3.74 17.65
CA GLU A 47 5.04 2.85 18.66
C GLU A 47 6.28 2.09 18.14
N ILE A 48 6.26 1.63 16.88
CA ILE A 48 7.45 1.02 16.24
C ILE A 48 8.60 2.04 16.23
N PHE A 49 8.35 3.29 15.85
CA PHE A 49 9.38 4.33 15.82
C PHE A 49 9.88 4.69 17.21
N ARG A 50 9.03 4.61 18.24
CA ARG A 50 9.45 4.82 19.64
C ARG A 50 10.38 3.70 20.11
N GLN A 51 10.13 2.46 19.68
CA GLN A 51 10.93 1.29 20.06
C GLN A 51 12.36 1.31 19.48
N THR A 52 12.62 2.07 18.42
CA THR A 52 13.98 2.24 17.88
C THR A 52 14.87 3.07 18.78
N LYS A 53 14.32 3.78 19.78
CA LYS A 53 15.05 4.59 20.77
C LYS A 53 16.05 5.57 20.13
N GLY A 54 15.68 6.13 18.99
CA GLY A 54 16.50 7.09 18.24
C GLY A 54 17.67 6.47 17.47
N GLN A 55 17.77 5.14 17.42
CA GLN A 55 18.76 4.47 16.57
C GLN A 55 18.34 4.56 15.09
N PRO A 56 19.31 4.63 14.16
CA PRO A 56 19.03 4.50 12.74
C PRO A 56 18.32 3.18 12.45
N PHE A 57 17.24 3.24 11.68
CA PHE A 57 16.50 2.08 11.21
C PHE A 57 15.90 2.37 9.83
N ASP A 58 15.57 1.32 9.09
CA ASP A 58 14.88 1.44 7.79
C ASP A 58 13.35 1.48 8.00
N PRO A 59 12.66 2.60 7.73
CA PRO A 59 11.22 2.71 7.88
C PRO A 59 10.43 2.07 6.74
N SER A 60 11.08 1.66 5.65
CA SER A 60 10.42 1.22 4.41
C SER A 60 9.45 0.06 4.66
N PHE A 61 9.90 -0.98 5.38
CA PHE A 61 9.06 -2.14 5.67
C PHE A 61 7.92 -1.83 6.67
N PRO A 62 8.16 -1.18 7.83
CA PRO A 62 7.08 -0.75 8.72
C PRO A 62 5.99 0.07 8.02
N VAL A 63 6.40 1.04 7.19
CA VAL A 63 5.47 1.90 6.44
C VAL A 63 4.68 1.09 5.41
N LEU A 64 5.35 0.25 4.62
CA LEU A 64 4.70 -0.62 3.64
C LEU A 64 3.66 -1.53 4.32
N ASN A 65 4.01 -2.11 5.47
CA ASN A 65 3.13 -2.96 6.25
C ASN A 65 1.89 -2.20 6.75
N ALA A 66 2.06 -0.99 7.27
CA ALA A 66 0.97 -0.15 7.75
C ALA A 66 0.01 0.26 6.61
N VAL A 67 0.55 0.73 5.48
CA VAL A 67 -0.24 1.09 4.29
C VAL A 67 -1.00 -0.13 3.75
N SER A 68 -0.34 -1.28 3.68
CA SER A 68 -0.94 -2.51 3.19
C SER A 68 -2.08 -2.97 4.09
N LYS A 69 -1.94 -2.89 5.42
CA LYS A 69 -3.03 -3.20 6.35
C LYS A 69 -4.28 -2.37 6.10
N VAL A 70 -4.13 -1.06 5.87
CA VAL A 70 -5.27 -0.17 5.58
C VAL A 70 -5.93 -0.55 4.25
N ILE A 71 -5.15 -0.75 3.18
CA ILE A 71 -5.68 -1.12 1.86
C ILE A 71 -6.38 -2.48 1.92
N CYS A 72 -5.79 -3.44 2.61
CA CYS A 72 -6.35 -4.75 2.84
C CYS A 72 -7.68 -4.68 3.58
N SER A 73 -7.73 -3.95 4.69
CA SER A 73 -8.96 -3.78 5.45
C SER A 73 -10.05 -3.04 4.66
N LEU A 74 -9.67 -2.08 3.80
CA LEU A 74 -10.61 -1.44 2.88
C LEU A 74 -11.21 -2.43 1.85
N ASN A 75 -10.39 -3.31 1.28
CA ASN A 75 -10.84 -4.23 0.23
C ASN A 75 -11.60 -5.45 0.78
N PHE A 76 -11.15 -6.00 1.92
CA PHE A 76 -11.71 -7.23 2.50
C PHE A 76 -12.72 -6.97 3.62
N GLY A 77 -12.82 -5.73 4.10
CA GLY A 77 -13.76 -5.32 5.16
C GLY A 77 -13.35 -5.76 6.57
N HIS A 78 -12.20 -6.41 6.75
CA HIS A 78 -11.66 -6.78 8.05
C HIS A 78 -10.12 -6.67 8.07
N PRO A 79 -9.52 -6.36 9.23
CA PRO A 79 -8.07 -6.42 9.39
C PRO A 79 -7.57 -7.87 9.32
N PHE A 80 -6.35 -8.06 8.83
CA PHE A 80 -5.66 -9.36 8.89
C PHE A 80 -5.21 -9.67 10.33
N ALA A 81 -5.28 -10.94 10.72
CA ALA A 81 -4.87 -11.38 12.04
C ALA A 81 -3.36 -11.10 12.28
N PRO A 82 -2.94 -10.77 13.51
CA PRO A 82 -1.53 -10.73 13.86
C PRO A 82 -0.85 -12.07 13.54
N GLY A 83 0.19 -12.06 12.71
CA GLY A 83 0.91 -13.28 12.33
C GLY A 83 0.28 -14.09 11.20
N ASP A 84 -0.69 -13.53 10.45
CA ASP A 84 -1.25 -14.19 9.26
C ASP A 84 -0.15 -14.48 8.21
N GLU A 85 0.09 -15.76 7.93
CA GLU A 85 1.13 -16.21 7.01
C GLU A 85 0.90 -15.73 5.57
N ASN A 86 -0.35 -15.62 5.13
CA ASN A 86 -0.66 -15.15 3.78
C ASN A 86 -0.38 -13.66 3.65
N PHE A 87 -0.73 -12.89 4.68
CA PHE A 87 -0.41 -11.47 4.73
C PHE A 87 1.12 -11.25 4.77
N GLN A 88 1.85 -12.06 5.55
CA GLN A 88 3.32 -11.99 5.57
C GLN A 88 3.94 -12.29 4.21
N LYS A 89 3.49 -13.34 3.51
CA LYS A 89 3.94 -13.66 2.14
C LYS A 89 3.63 -12.52 1.17
N LEU A 90 2.44 -11.92 1.28
CA LEU A 90 2.07 -10.74 0.50
C LEU A 90 3.00 -9.56 0.79
N MET A 91 3.37 -9.31 2.05
CA MET A 91 4.26 -8.20 2.41
C MET A 91 5.67 -8.39 1.85
N GLN A 92 6.22 -9.60 1.91
CA GLN A 92 7.52 -9.93 1.31
C GLN A 92 7.53 -9.72 -0.21
N ALA A 93 6.46 -10.14 -0.88
CA ALA A 93 6.30 -9.92 -2.32
C ALA A 93 6.19 -8.42 -2.65
N LEU A 94 5.38 -7.67 -1.89
CA LEU A 94 5.22 -6.23 -2.09
C LEU A 94 6.51 -5.46 -1.81
N GLU A 95 7.28 -5.83 -0.79
CA GLU A 95 8.57 -5.20 -0.48
C GLU A 95 9.53 -5.34 -1.66
N THR A 96 9.58 -6.52 -2.27
CA THR A 96 10.38 -6.79 -3.46
C THR A 96 9.93 -5.91 -4.64
N VAL A 97 8.62 -5.82 -4.88
CA VAL A 97 8.05 -4.99 -5.96
C VAL A 97 8.34 -3.50 -5.73
N VAL A 98 8.19 -3.00 -4.51
CA VAL A 98 8.46 -1.60 -4.16
C VAL A 98 9.94 -1.27 -4.33
N LYS A 99 10.85 -2.15 -3.91
CA LYS A 99 12.30 -1.96 -4.12
C LYS A 99 12.65 -1.88 -5.61
N ILE A 100 12.20 -2.86 -6.39
CA ILE A 100 12.46 -2.91 -7.84
C ILE A 100 11.89 -1.67 -8.55
N THR A 101 10.66 -1.28 -8.22
CA THR A 101 10.03 -0.10 -8.83
C THR A 101 10.73 1.19 -8.39
N GLY A 102 11.10 1.33 -7.12
CA GLY A 102 11.87 2.45 -6.61
C GLY A 102 13.21 2.61 -7.30
N ASP A 103 13.97 1.52 -7.46
CA ASP A 103 15.25 1.50 -8.17
C ASP A 103 15.08 1.91 -9.65
N TYR A 104 14.04 1.40 -10.31
CA TYR A 104 13.72 1.75 -11.69
C TYR A 104 13.38 3.24 -11.85
N PHE A 105 12.53 3.79 -10.97
CA PHE A 105 12.21 5.22 -10.97
C PHE A 105 13.43 6.09 -10.64
N HIS A 106 14.29 5.65 -9.73
CA HIS A 106 15.52 6.35 -9.39
C HIS A 106 16.48 6.39 -10.59
N GLN A 107 16.66 5.26 -11.28
CA GLN A 107 17.46 5.20 -12.51
C GLN A 107 16.90 6.10 -13.60
N LEU A 108 15.58 6.09 -13.83
CA LEU A 108 14.95 7.01 -14.78
C LEU A 108 15.21 8.47 -14.40
N TYR A 109 15.04 8.83 -13.13
CA TYR A 109 15.27 10.19 -12.65
C TYR A 109 16.72 10.64 -12.89
N ASN A 110 17.70 9.75 -12.69
CA ASN A 110 19.12 10.06 -12.94
C ASN A 110 19.48 10.17 -14.43
N VAL A 111 18.66 9.61 -15.34
CA VAL A 111 18.89 9.63 -16.79
C VAL A 111 18.28 10.88 -17.46
N PHE A 112 17.27 11.50 -16.84
CA PHE A 112 16.73 12.78 -17.31
C PHE A 112 17.46 13.95 -16.62
N PRO A 113 18.05 14.89 -17.38
CA PRO A 113 18.80 16.03 -16.82
C PRO A 113 17.91 17.07 -16.12
#